data_AF-A0A917RL58-F1
#
_entry.id   AF-A0A917RL58-F1
#
_cell.length_a   1.000
_cell.length_b   1.000
_cell.length_c   1.000
_cell.angle_alpha   90.00
_cell.angle_beta   90.00
_cell.angle_gamma   90.00
#
_symmetry.space_group_name_H-M   'P 1'
#
loop_
_entity.id
_entity.type
_entity.pdbx_description
1 polymer ?
#
loop_
_entity_poly.entity_id
_entity_poly.type
_entity_poly.pdbx_seq_one_letter_code
_entity_poly.pdbx_strand_id
1 'polypeptide(L)'
;MAKHTLGRRYPDHVVSIVGADSVIRAGWPKGPSGFQYRPDFFAEVWKPGEPSRVFLIASKGNHSGAKRSYDQLASASAHVEAMHVGTWNETPCFVFGTELPMEGPVTVHALHARGTGGVLHGTSKHPLRNLDGVAENENIMPGILPPAEGDEVPSPEPGFYVGPQYEAWFQHVLARTATAGVTAFAGDGDTTAQYLTTRQGSQRFTTGFAHAAAGSVQDAEYELLGIPFVGTDHVFRLNNKRVEAFSGVAADLFQLLSPRNDDGRRTPGKVEQYRSAVHSLRGSWSDRTWDPKWGGPVSVHEDGTVLAMRLLRL
;
A
#
# COMPACT_ATOMS: atom_id res chain seq x y z
N MET A 1 1.75 6.08 -12.03
CA MET A 1 1.39 7.50 -12.17
C MET A 1 1.37 8.24 -10.84
N ALA A 2 0.44 7.95 -9.91
CA ALA A 2 0.35 8.66 -8.62
C ALA A 2 1.68 8.76 -7.87
N LYS A 3 2.40 7.63 -7.72
CA LYS A 3 3.71 7.59 -7.06
C LYS A 3 4.72 8.57 -7.69
N HIS A 4 4.81 8.59 -9.03
CA HIS A 4 5.70 9.49 -9.76
C HIS A 4 5.32 10.96 -9.57
N THR A 5 4.03 11.30 -9.69
CA THR A 5 3.55 12.68 -9.48
C THR A 5 3.82 13.17 -8.05
N LEU A 6 3.55 12.32 -7.06
CA LEU A 6 3.79 12.64 -5.65
C LEU A 6 5.28 12.72 -5.33
N GLY A 7 6.12 11.81 -5.85
CA GLY A 7 7.57 11.87 -5.66
C GLY A 7 8.19 13.15 -6.24
N ARG A 8 7.68 13.67 -7.36
CA ARG A 8 8.11 14.98 -7.88
C ARG A 8 7.65 16.16 -7.02
N ARG A 9 6.48 16.06 -6.39
CA ARG A 9 5.91 17.11 -5.53
C ARG A 9 6.53 17.11 -4.13
N TYR A 10 6.95 15.95 -3.65
CA TYR A 10 7.54 15.72 -2.33
C TYR A 10 8.86 14.96 -2.48
N PRO A 11 9.91 15.59 -3.03
CA PRO A 11 11.16 14.92 -3.39
C PRO A 11 11.94 14.37 -2.20
N ASP A 12 11.69 14.88 -1.00
CA ASP A 12 12.33 14.43 0.24
C ASP A 12 11.51 13.37 0.99
N HIS A 13 10.35 12.98 0.47
CA HIS A 13 9.43 12.02 1.08
C HIS A 13 9.40 10.70 0.29
N VAL A 14 9.06 9.63 0.98
CA VAL A 14 8.75 8.33 0.38
C VAL A 14 7.24 8.26 0.14
N VAL A 15 6.84 7.61 -0.95
CA VAL A 15 5.43 7.41 -1.30
C VAL A 15 5.09 5.92 -1.23
N SER A 16 4.29 5.53 -0.24
CA SER A 16 3.76 4.17 -0.09
C SER A 16 2.34 4.09 -0.67
N ILE A 17 2.08 3.10 -1.51
CA ILE A 17 0.73 2.83 -2.04
C ILE A 17 0.16 1.62 -1.31
N VAL A 18 -1.00 1.78 -0.68
CA VAL A 18 -1.61 0.75 0.16
C VAL A 18 -3.05 0.51 -0.29
N GLY A 19 -3.47 -0.75 -0.41
CA GLY A 19 -4.84 -1.11 -0.77
C GLY A 19 -5.83 -0.60 0.27
N ALA A 20 -6.82 0.20 -0.18
CA ALA A 20 -7.72 0.88 0.73
C ALA A 20 -8.66 -0.08 1.46
N ASP A 21 -9.11 -1.15 0.80
CA ASP A 21 -9.95 -2.19 1.42
C ASP A 21 -9.26 -2.81 2.65
N SER A 22 -7.96 -3.09 2.55
CA SER A 22 -7.18 -3.64 3.65
C SER A 22 -7.12 -2.67 4.82
N VAL A 23 -6.86 -1.39 4.59
CA VAL A 23 -6.77 -0.37 5.64
C VAL A 23 -8.14 -0.11 6.30
N ILE A 24 -9.20 0.04 5.50
CA ILE A 24 -10.56 0.31 5.99
C ILE A 24 -11.06 -0.81 6.91
N ARG A 25 -10.74 -2.08 6.61
CA ARG A 25 -11.13 -3.22 7.45
C ARG A 25 -10.61 -3.14 8.89
N ALA A 26 -9.53 -2.41 9.15
CA ALA A 26 -9.01 -2.26 10.50
C ALA A 26 -9.95 -1.45 11.41
N GLY A 27 -10.70 -0.48 10.86
CA GLY A 27 -11.45 0.49 11.66
C GLY A 27 -12.96 0.45 11.51
N TRP A 28 -13.47 -0.02 10.37
CA TRP A 28 -14.91 -0.05 10.12
C TRP A 28 -15.39 -1.50 10.06
N PRO A 29 -16.29 -1.92 10.98
CA PRO A 29 -16.89 -3.24 10.90
C PRO A 29 -17.69 -3.38 9.61
N LYS A 30 -17.91 -4.62 9.15
CA LYS A 30 -18.84 -4.90 8.06
C LYS A 30 -20.26 -4.49 8.51
N GLY A 31 -20.67 -3.28 8.15
CA GLY A 31 -22.02 -2.77 8.38
C GLY A 31 -23.05 -3.41 7.43
N PRO A 32 -24.35 -3.17 7.65
CA PRO A 32 -25.41 -3.67 6.78
C PRO A 32 -25.31 -3.00 5.40
N SER A 33 -24.62 -3.67 4.45
CA SER A 33 -24.67 -3.51 2.98
C SER A 33 -24.68 -2.11 2.32
N GLY A 34 -24.46 -1.01 3.04
CA GLY A 34 -24.83 0.34 2.56
C GLY A 34 -23.75 1.16 1.85
N PHE A 35 -22.46 0.92 2.07
CA PHE A 35 -21.39 1.75 1.51
C PHE A 35 -20.63 1.00 0.41
N GLN A 36 -21.12 1.13 -0.82
CA GLN A 36 -20.52 0.50 -2.01
C GLN A 36 -19.23 1.19 -2.45
N TYR A 37 -19.13 2.49 -2.19
CA TYR A 37 -18.02 3.32 -2.64
C TYR A 37 -16.92 3.43 -1.59
N ARG A 38 -15.69 3.32 -2.06
CA ARG A 38 -14.45 3.52 -1.31
C ARG A 38 -13.30 3.70 -2.30
N PRO A 39 -12.22 4.40 -1.93
CA PRO A 39 -11.02 4.46 -2.77
C PRO A 39 -10.48 3.06 -3.02
N ASP A 40 -9.70 2.90 -4.08
CA ASP A 40 -9.00 1.65 -4.38
C ASP A 40 -7.68 1.58 -3.57
N PHE A 41 -7.01 2.72 -3.44
CA PHE A 41 -5.74 2.83 -2.72
C PHE A 41 -5.64 4.11 -1.90
N PHE A 42 -4.79 4.07 -0.88
CA PHE A 42 -4.20 5.25 -0.25
C PHE A 42 -2.76 5.42 -0.78
N ALA A 43 -2.38 6.66 -1.07
CA ALA A 43 -0.96 7.02 -1.15
C ALA A 43 -0.58 7.77 0.12
N GLU A 44 0.32 7.19 0.91
CA GLU A 44 0.93 7.83 2.07
C GLU A 44 2.25 8.47 1.62
N VAL A 45 2.34 9.79 1.72
CA VAL A 45 3.58 10.56 1.56
C VAL A 45 4.15 10.78 2.96
N TRP A 46 5.36 10.27 3.23
CA TRP A 46 5.91 10.26 4.57
C TRP A 46 7.42 10.44 4.59
N LYS A 47 7.92 10.90 5.74
CA LYS A 47 9.33 11.02 6.07
C LYS A 47 9.50 10.81 7.57
N PRO A 48 10.58 10.15 8.04
CA PRO A 48 10.82 9.96 9.47
C PRO A 48 10.76 11.29 10.24
N GLY A 49 10.03 11.29 11.37
CA GLY A 49 9.89 12.45 12.24
C GLY A 49 8.88 13.52 11.77
N GLU A 50 8.23 13.35 10.62
CA GLU A 50 7.23 14.29 10.11
C GLU A 50 5.84 13.63 10.01
N PRO A 51 4.74 14.40 10.20
CA PRO A 51 3.39 13.94 9.90
C PRO A 51 3.25 13.43 8.46
N SER A 52 2.68 12.24 8.29
CA SER A 52 2.36 11.71 6.97
C SER A 52 1.20 12.48 6.32
N ARG A 53 1.20 12.56 5.00
CA ARG A 53 0.08 13.08 4.21
C ARG A 53 -0.53 12.00 3.33
N VAL A 54 -1.85 11.83 3.41
CA VAL A 54 -2.60 10.79 2.71
C VAL A 54 -3.36 11.37 1.52
N PHE A 55 -3.26 10.68 0.39
CA PHE A 55 -4.03 10.93 -0.82
C PHE A 55 -4.92 9.74 -1.13
N LEU A 56 -6.17 9.99 -1.49
CA LEU A 56 -7.08 8.95 -1.96
C LEU A 56 -6.84 8.67 -3.44
N ILE A 57 -6.94 7.41 -3.84
CA ILE A 57 -6.79 7.02 -5.24
C ILE A 57 -7.96 6.13 -5.65
N ALA A 58 -8.63 6.50 -6.73
CA ALA A 58 -9.55 5.61 -7.43
C ALA A 58 -9.11 5.47 -8.89
N SER A 59 -9.17 4.25 -9.41
CA SER A 59 -8.75 3.89 -10.75
C SER A 59 -9.82 3.05 -11.44
N LYS A 60 -10.18 3.44 -12.66
CA LYS A 60 -11.04 2.66 -13.55
C LYS A 60 -10.31 2.44 -14.87
N GLY A 61 -10.58 1.33 -15.52
CA GLY A 61 -9.99 0.98 -16.82
C GLY A 61 -11.02 0.35 -17.73
N ASN A 62 -10.88 0.56 -19.04
CA ASN A 62 -11.73 -0.10 -20.04
C ASN A 62 -10.94 -0.46 -21.30
N HIS A 63 -11.46 -1.45 -22.04
CA HIS A 63 -10.97 -1.85 -23.36
C HIS A 63 -11.62 -1.08 -24.51
N SER A 64 -12.15 0.12 -24.26
CA SER A 64 -12.84 0.96 -25.25
C SER A 64 -12.21 2.35 -25.32
N GLY A 65 -12.85 3.28 -26.06
CA GLY A 65 -12.29 4.61 -26.32
C GLY A 65 -12.72 5.71 -25.32
N ALA A 66 -12.23 6.92 -25.58
CA ALA A 66 -12.25 8.06 -24.67
C ALA A 66 -13.59 8.48 -24.06
N LYS A 67 -14.71 8.32 -24.77
CA LYS A 67 -16.03 8.65 -24.20
C LYS A 67 -16.31 7.85 -22.93
N ARG A 68 -15.91 6.57 -22.88
CA ARG A 68 -16.11 5.72 -21.70
C ARG A 68 -15.17 6.10 -20.56
N SER A 69 -14.00 6.67 -20.87
CA SER A 69 -13.05 7.16 -19.88
C SER A 69 -13.61 8.32 -19.06
N TYR A 70 -14.43 9.18 -19.64
CA TYR A 70 -15.07 10.28 -18.90
C TYR A 70 -16.10 9.77 -17.88
N ASP A 71 -16.97 8.84 -18.28
CA ASP A 71 -17.91 8.18 -17.35
C ASP A 71 -17.17 7.44 -16.24
N GLN A 72 -16.01 6.88 -16.56
CA GLN A 72 -15.13 6.22 -15.60
C GLN A 72 -14.50 7.19 -14.60
N LEU A 73 -14.04 8.36 -15.05
CA LEU A 73 -13.54 9.40 -14.15
C LEU A 73 -14.66 9.90 -13.22
N ALA A 74 -15.86 10.14 -13.74
CA ALA A 74 -17.02 10.52 -12.93
C ALA A 74 -17.44 9.43 -11.93
N SER A 75 -17.43 8.16 -12.35
CA SER A 75 -17.68 7.05 -11.43
C SER A 75 -16.59 6.94 -10.36
N ALA A 76 -15.33 7.13 -10.73
CA ALA A 76 -14.20 7.04 -9.82
C ALA A 76 -14.13 8.22 -8.84
N SER A 77 -14.69 9.39 -9.17
CA SER A 77 -14.81 10.49 -8.20
C SER A 77 -15.72 10.07 -7.03
N ALA A 78 -16.85 9.40 -7.27
CA ALA A 78 -17.72 8.89 -6.20
C ALA A 78 -16.99 7.94 -5.22
N HIS A 79 -15.96 7.23 -5.67
CA HIS A 79 -15.14 6.37 -4.81
C HIS A 79 -14.23 7.15 -3.85
N VAL A 80 -13.65 8.28 -4.29
CA VAL A 80 -12.78 9.11 -3.45
C VAL A 80 -13.59 10.07 -2.57
N GLU A 81 -14.76 10.54 -3.03
CA GLU A 81 -15.70 11.35 -2.22
C GLU A 81 -16.29 10.56 -1.03
N ALA A 82 -16.37 9.23 -1.16
CA ALA A 82 -16.87 8.37 -0.07
C ALA A 82 -15.92 8.25 1.14
N MET A 83 -14.82 9.00 1.16
CA MET A 83 -13.91 9.02 2.31
C MET A 83 -13.25 10.38 2.54
N HIS A 84 -13.26 10.85 3.78
CA HIS A 84 -12.55 12.07 4.21
C HIS A 84 -11.48 11.75 5.27
N VAL A 85 -10.33 12.39 5.16
CA VAL A 85 -9.21 12.34 6.11
C VAL A 85 -8.85 13.75 6.56
N GLY A 86 -9.07 14.04 7.84
CA GLY A 86 -8.85 15.35 8.42
C GLY A 86 -10.03 16.29 8.17
N THR A 87 -9.80 17.48 7.62
CA THR A 87 -10.88 18.46 7.39
C THR A 87 -11.86 17.98 6.31
N TRP A 88 -13.16 18.20 6.55
CA TRP A 88 -14.22 17.87 5.60
C TRP A 88 -13.97 18.51 4.22
N ASN A 89 -14.16 17.74 3.15
CA ASN A 89 -14.00 18.17 1.75
C ASN A 89 -12.60 18.74 1.39
N GLU A 90 -11.59 18.46 2.20
CA GLU A 90 -10.21 18.93 1.98
C GLU A 90 -9.23 17.79 1.70
N THR A 91 -9.73 16.55 1.60
CA THR A 91 -8.87 15.38 1.40
C THR A 91 -8.35 15.36 -0.04
N PRO A 92 -7.03 15.33 -0.25
CA PRO A 92 -6.49 15.33 -1.60
C PRO A 92 -6.67 13.96 -2.27
N CYS A 93 -6.89 13.94 -3.59
CA CYS A 93 -7.15 12.69 -4.29
C CYS A 93 -6.67 12.68 -5.74
N PHE A 94 -6.42 11.48 -6.26
CA PHE A 94 -6.22 11.20 -7.67
C PHE A 94 -7.30 10.28 -8.20
N VAL A 95 -7.80 10.60 -9.39
CA VAL A 95 -8.79 9.79 -10.10
C VAL A 95 -8.23 9.45 -11.47
N PHE A 96 -8.18 8.16 -11.79
CA PHE A 96 -7.63 7.65 -13.04
C PHE A 96 -8.67 6.95 -13.89
N GLY A 97 -8.63 7.22 -15.21
CA GLY A 97 -9.39 6.51 -16.24
C GLY A 97 -8.43 5.98 -17.29
N THR A 98 -8.37 4.67 -17.51
CA THR A 98 -7.41 4.04 -18.44
C THR A 98 -8.11 3.53 -19.69
N GLU A 99 -7.55 3.89 -20.84
CA GLU A 99 -7.90 3.38 -22.16
C GLU A 99 -6.90 2.32 -22.60
N LEU A 100 -7.42 1.12 -22.85
CA LEU A 100 -6.67 -0.02 -23.37
C LEU A 100 -7.23 -0.39 -24.74
N PRO A 101 -6.95 0.39 -25.81
CA PRO A 101 -7.43 0.06 -27.14
C PRO A 101 -6.77 -1.24 -27.64
N MET A 102 -7.46 -1.95 -28.55
CA MET A 102 -6.92 -3.17 -29.18
C MET A 102 -5.66 -2.87 -30.02
N GLU A 103 -5.60 -1.67 -30.60
CA GLU A 103 -4.46 -1.17 -31.36
C GLU A 103 -4.12 0.25 -30.88
N GLY A 104 -2.83 0.54 -30.76
CA GLY A 104 -2.35 1.85 -30.32
C GLY A 104 -1.93 1.92 -28.85
N PRO A 105 -1.59 3.13 -28.36
CA PRO A 105 -1.02 3.29 -27.02
C PRO A 105 -2.07 3.18 -25.92
N VAL A 106 -1.64 2.68 -24.77
CA VAL A 106 -2.39 2.80 -23.51
C VAL A 106 -2.39 4.27 -23.09
N THR A 107 -3.58 4.85 -22.89
CA THR A 107 -3.73 6.23 -22.43
C THR A 107 -4.31 6.25 -21.02
N VAL A 108 -3.70 7.02 -20.12
CA VAL A 108 -4.19 7.21 -18.76
C VAL A 108 -4.60 8.66 -18.56
N HIS A 109 -5.90 8.88 -18.35
CA HIS A 109 -6.43 10.16 -17.91
C HIS A 109 -6.31 10.27 -16.40
N ALA A 110 -5.87 11.43 -15.91
CA ALA A 110 -5.66 11.67 -14.49
C ALA A 110 -6.28 13.01 -14.10
N LEU A 111 -7.17 12.98 -13.12
CA LEU A 111 -7.64 14.17 -12.40
C LEU A 111 -7.04 14.16 -10.99
N HIS A 112 -6.77 15.34 -10.46
CA HIS A 112 -6.19 15.52 -9.14
C HIS A 112 -6.88 16.67 -8.42
N ALA A 113 -7.57 16.36 -7.32
CA ALA A 113 -8.03 17.36 -6.38
C ALA A 113 -6.92 17.62 -5.37
N ARG A 114 -6.48 18.88 -5.28
CA ARG A 114 -5.25 19.21 -4.53
C ARG A 114 -5.39 19.02 -3.03
N GLY A 115 -6.55 19.37 -2.46
CA GLY A 115 -6.88 19.38 -1.03
C GLY A 115 -5.87 20.12 -0.14
N THR A 116 -6.31 20.67 0.99
CA THR A 116 -5.39 21.14 2.05
C THR A 116 -5.27 20.14 3.20
N GLY A 117 -6.19 19.18 3.30
CA GLY A 117 -6.23 18.14 4.32
C GLY A 117 -5.35 16.92 4.03
N GLY A 118 -5.72 15.80 4.66
CA GLY A 118 -5.02 14.52 4.59
C GLY A 118 -3.75 14.41 5.43
N VAL A 119 -3.37 15.44 6.19
CA VAL A 119 -2.18 15.40 7.06
C VAL A 119 -2.54 14.76 8.41
N LEU A 120 -1.76 13.78 8.84
CA LEU A 120 -1.97 13.04 10.08
C LEU A 120 -1.12 13.63 11.20
N HIS A 121 -1.61 14.66 11.86
CA HIS A 121 -0.89 15.33 12.94
C HIS A 121 -1.01 14.59 14.27
N GLY A 122 -2.08 13.80 14.43
CA GLY A 122 -2.52 13.38 15.75
C GLY A 122 -2.98 14.58 16.57
N THR A 123 -3.23 14.36 17.86
CA THR A 123 -3.63 15.43 18.79
C THR A 123 -2.88 15.29 20.11
N SER A 124 -2.95 16.30 20.98
CA SER A 124 -2.39 16.18 22.33
C SER A 124 -2.98 15.02 23.13
N LYS A 125 -4.25 14.67 22.88
CA LYS A 125 -4.93 13.52 23.50
C LYS A 125 -4.63 12.20 22.80
N HIS A 126 -4.33 12.25 21.50
CA HIS A 126 -4.04 11.10 20.65
C HIS A 126 -2.78 11.36 19.82
N PRO A 127 -1.59 11.36 20.45
CA PRO A 127 -0.33 11.58 19.73
C PRO A 127 -0.09 10.43 18.74
N LEU A 128 0.70 10.69 17.71
CA LEU A 128 1.11 9.68 16.74
C LEU A 128 1.72 8.46 17.46
N ARG A 129 1.35 7.26 16.98
CA ARG A 129 1.69 6.00 17.64
C ARG A 129 3.06 5.52 17.18
N ASN A 130 3.75 4.78 18.06
CA ASN A 130 4.92 4.00 17.66
C ASN A 130 4.48 2.90 16.67
N LEU A 131 5.08 2.88 15.48
CA LEU A 131 4.70 1.97 14.41
C LEU A 131 5.08 0.50 14.66
N ASP A 132 6.03 0.23 15.57
CA ASP A 132 6.47 -1.11 15.95
C ASP A 132 5.39 -1.87 16.73
N GLY A 133 4.53 -1.14 17.46
CA GLY A 133 3.43 -1.70 18.24
C GLY A 133 2.34 -2.35 17.37
N VAL A 134 1.55 -3.25 17.95
CA VAL A 134 0.44 -3.92 17.24
C VAL A 134 -0.67 -2.91 16.92
N ALA A 135 -1.19 -2.93 15.70
CA ALA A 135 -2.34 -2.09 15.33
C ALA A 135 -3.63 -2.63 15.97
N GLU A 136 -4.46 -1.72 16.44
CA GLU A 136 -5.75 -2.03 17.07
C GLU A 136 -6.89 -2.09 16.04
N ASN A 137 -7.88 -2.94 16.33
CA ASN A 137 -9.15 -2.89 15.61
C ASN A 137 -10.00 -1.76 16.19
N GLU A 138 -10.07 -0.62 15.49
CA GLU A 138 -11.00 0.44 15.87
C GLU A 138 -12.43 0.05 15.50
N ASN A 139 -13.42 0.63 16.16
CA ASN A 139 -14.84 0.41 15.84
C ASN A 139 -15.51 1.73 15.47
N ILE A 140 -14.99 2.35 14.42
CA ILE A 140 -15.44 3.64 13.93
C ILE A 140 -16.81 3.46 13.28
N MET A 141 -17.75 4.30 13.70
CA MET A 141 -19.05 4.37 13.04
C MET A 141 -18.88 4.96 11.63
N PRO A 142 -19.36 4.29 10.57
CA PRO A 142 -19.39 4.89 9.25
C PRO A 142 -20.23 6.17 9.24
N GLY A 143 -19.86 7.11 8.38
CA GLY A 143 -20.50 8.41 8.26
C GLY A 143 -19.46 9.52 8.09
N ILE A 144 -19.63 10.32 7.05
CA ILE A 144 -18.93 11.60 6.89
C ILE A 144 -19.77 12.66 7.60
N LEU A 145 -19.14 13.42 8.50
CA LEU A 145 -19.81 14.50 9.21
C LEU A 145 -19.53 15.82 8.48
N PRO A 146 -20.51 16.40 7.76
CA PRO A 146 -20.36 17.76 7.26
C PRO A 146 -20.31 18.77 8.40
N PRO A 147 -19.74 19.97 8.18
CA PRO A 147 -19.81 21.05 9.16
C PRO A 147 -21.27 21.41 9.44
N ALA A 148 -21.57 21.88 10.66
CA ALA A 148 -22.91 22.33 11.00
C ALA A 148 -23.29 23.59 10.21
N GLU A 149 -24.51 23.63 9.68
CA GLU A 149 -25.09 24.83 9.09
C GLU A 149 -25.99 25.51 10.12
N GLY A 150 -25.50 26.59 10.74
CA GLY A 150 -26.22 27.28 11.82
C GLY A 150 -26.32 26.42 13.09
N ASP A 151 -27.53 26.27 13.62
CA ASP A 151 -27.81 25.49 14.85
C ASP A 151 -28.22 24.04 14.56
N GLU A 152 -28.26 23.62 13.29
CA GLU A 152 -28.64 22.26 12.92
C GLU A 152 -27.50 21.27 13.19
N VAL A 153 -27.84 20.15 13.83
CA VAL A 153 -26.90 19.04 14.00
C VAL A 153 -26.79 18.30 12.65
N PRO A 154 -25.63 18.28 12.00
CA PRO A 154 -25.48 17.66 10.69
C PRO A 154 -25.76 16.16 10.77
N SER A 155 -26.54 15.67 9.80
CA SER A 155 -26.75 14.23 9.62
C SER A 155 -25.52 13.61 8.94
N PRO A 156 -25.03 12.44 9.37
CA PRO A 156 -23.90 11.78 8.73
C PRO A 156 -24.22 11.40 7.28
N GLU A 157 -23.36 11.81 6.36
CA GLU A 157 -23.40 11.40 4.96
C GLU A 157 -22.77 10.01 4.78
N PRO A 158 -23.17 9.25 3.74
CA PRO A 158 -22.55 7.96 3.44
C PRO A 158 -21.04 8.02 3.21
N GLY A 159 -20.25 7.24 3.97
CA GLY A 159 -18.82 7.11 3.72
C GLY A 159 -17.99 6.81 4.96
N PHE A 160 -16.69 7.06 4.83
CA PHE A 160 -15.68 6.82 5.87
C PHE A 160 -15.03 8.14 6.29
N TYR A 161 -14.88 8.37 7.59
CA TYR A 161 -14.28 9.60 8.10
C TYR A 161 -13.18 9.32 9.10
N VAL A 162 -11.95 9.74 8.76
CA VAL A 162 -10.83 9.80 9.70
C VAL A 162 -10.78 11.21 10.28
N GLY A 163 -11.49 11.41 11.39
CA GLY A 163 -11.41 12.64 12.18
C GLY A 163 -10.14 12.72 13.03
N PRO A 164 -9.88 13.88 13.67
CA PRO A 164 -8.65 14.13 14.43
C PRO A 164 -8.32 13.09 15.51
N GLN A 165 -9.35 12.51 16.14
CA GLN A 165 -9.19 11.47 17.16
C GLN A 165 -8.66 10.13 16.61
N TYR A 166 -8.76 9.91 15.29
CA TYR A 166 -8.37 8.67 14.63
C TYR A 166 -7.10 8.81 13.77
N GLU A 167 -6.55 10.02 13.60
CA GLU A 167 -5.37 10.24 12.75
C GLU A 167 -4.15 9.39 13.16
N ALA A 168 -3.86 9.33 14.47
CA ALA A 168 -2.75 8.56 15.00
C ALA A 168 -2.92 7.05 14.79
N TRP A 169 -4.16 6.55 14.93
CA TRP A 169 -4.48 5.17 14.60
C TRP A 169 -4.36 4.92 13.09
N PHE A 170 -4.86 5.83 12.26
CA PHE A 170 -4.88 5.66 10.82
C PHE A 170 -3.47 5.66 10.23
N GLN A 171 -2.57 6.52 10.74
CA GLN A 171 -1.14 6.48 10.41
C GLN A 171 -0.53 5.12 10.73
N HIS A 172 -0.82 4.60 11.93
CA HIS A 172 -0.31 3.31 12.39
C HIS A 172 -0.78 2.16 11.50
N VAL A 173 -2.07 2.13 11.15
CA VAL A 173 -2.64 1.13 10.23
C VAL A 173 -2.06 1.25 8.83
N LEU A 174 -1.91 2.46 8.28
CA LEU A 174 -1.32 2.66 6.95
C LEU A 174 0.10 2.09 6.89
N ALA A 175 0.95 2.49 7.84
CA ALA A 175 2.33 2.05 7.89
C ALA A 175 2.45 0.52 8.01
N ARG A 176 1.71 -0.07 8.95
CA ARG A 176 1.75 -1.53 9.15
C ARG A 176 1.13 -2.29 7.97
N THR A 177 0.07 -1.80 7.37
CA THR A 177 -0.52 -2.44 6.17
C THR A 177 0.45 -2.36 4.98
N ALA A 178 1.19 -1.26 4.82
CA ALA A 178 2.26 -1.17 3.82
C ALA A 178 3.35 -2.23 4.08
N THR A 179 3.80 -2.36 5.34
CA THR A 179 4.78 -3.39 5.74
C THR A 179 4.25 -4.80 5.49
N ALA A 180 2.98 -5.07 5.77
CA ALA A 180 2.35 -6.36 5.47
C ALA A 180 2.39 -6.65 3.96
N GLY A 181 2.18 -5.63 3.11
CA GLY A 181 2.30 -5.76 1.66
C GLY A 181 3.72 -6.15 1.22
N VAL A 182 4.74 -5.53 1.81
CA VAL A 182 6.16 -5.83 1.56
C VAL A 182 6.50 -7.28 1.94
N THR A 183 6.05 -7.75 3.10
CA THR A 183 6.37 -9.10 3.58
C THR A 183 5.56 -10.18 2.85
N ALA A 184 4.32 -9.85 2.45
CA ALA A 184 3.50 -10.73 1.63
C ALA A 184 4.11 -10.88 0.23
N PHE A 185 4.65 -9.80 -0.33
CA PHE A 185 5.35 -9.81 -1.61
C PHE A 185 6.61 -10.70 -1.57
N ALA A 186 7.31 -10.76 -0.43
CA ALA A 186 8.43 -11.67 -0.22
C ALA A 186 8.02 -13.12 0.11
N GLY A 187 6.73 -13.43 0.19
CA GLY A 187 6.21 -14.77 0.51
C GLY A 187 6.21 -15.14 2.01
N ASP A 188 6.50 -14.21 2.93
CA ASP A 188 6.49 -14.53 4.37
C ASP A 188 5.12 -14.24 5.00
N GLY A 189 4.25 -15.25 4.93
CA GLY A 189 2.89 -15.19 5.50
C GLY A 189 2.89 -14.93 7.01
N ASP A 190 3.69 -15.67 7.77
CA ASP A 190 3.73 -15.50 9.23
C ASP A 190 4.20 -14.08 9.62
N THR A 191 5.14 -13.50 8.86
CA THR A 191 5.60 -12.12 9.11
C THR A 191 4.49 -11.15 8.74
N THR A 192 3.83 -11.37 7.62
CA THR A 192 2.69 -10.57 7.15
C THR A 192 1.58 -10.51 8.19
N ALA A 193 1.26 -11.64 8.82
CA ALA A 193 0.22 -11.73 9.82
C ALA A 193 0.41 -10.76 11.00
N GLN A 194 1.67 -10.54 11.43
CA GLN A 194 1.97 -9.68 12.59
C GLN A 194 1.61 -8.21 12.34
N TYR A 195 1.59 -7.78 11.07
CA TYR A 195 1.35 -6.39 10.69
C TYR A 195 -0.12 -6.08 10.42
N LEU A 196 -0.97 -7.11 10.41
CA LEU A 196 -2.40 -6.97 10.13
C LEU A 196 -3.22 -7.18 11.40
N THR A 197 -4.33 -6.46 11.51
CA THR A 197 -5.34 -6.77 12.53
C THR A 197 -6.12 -8.04 12.17
N THR A 198 -6.84 -8.60 13.14
CA THR A 198 -7.73 -9.74 12.89
C THR A 198 -8.81 -9.43 11.85
N ARG A 199 -9.36 -8.21 11.79
CA ARG A 199 -10.35 -7.81 10.78
C ARG A 199 -9.76 -7.62 9.40
N GLN A 200 -8.48 -7.24 9.32
CA GLN A 200 -7.72 -7.26 8.07
C GLN A 200 -7.41 -8.69 7.59
N GLY A 201 -7.61 -9.69 8.45
CA GLY A 201 -7.51 -11.11 8.10
C GLY A 201 -6.15 -11.74 8.40
N SER A 202 -5.42 -11.23 9.40
CA SER A 202 -4.10 -11.76 9.81
C SER A 202 -4.05 -13.28 9.94
N GLN A 203 -5.11 -13.89 10.46
CA GLN A 203 -5.24 -15.35 10.65
C GLN A 203 -5.15 -16.17 9.35
N ARG A 204 -5.44 -15.57 8.18
CA ARG A 204 -5.32 -16.25 6.89
C ARG A 204 -3.88 -16.52 6.49
N PHE A 205 -2.95 -15.75 7.06
CA PHE A 205 -1.54 -15.86 6.77
C PHE A 205 -0.82 -16.81 7.73
N THR A 206 -1.42 -17.15 8.89
CA THR A 206 -0.85 -18.08 9.89
C THR A 206 -1.38 -19.51 9.76
N THR A 207 -2.43 -19.74 8.96
CA THR A 207 -3.17 -21.02 8.95
C THR A 207 -2.66 -22.05 7.93
N GLY A 208 -1.48 -21.84 7.34
CA GLY A 208 -0.83 -22.87 6.52
C GLY A 208 -1.62 -23.32 5.29
N PHE A 209 -2.65 -22.59 4.86
CA PHE A 209 -3.29 -22.79 3.55
C PHE A 209 -2.37 -22.24 2.46
N ALA A 210 -1.21 -22.88 2.32
CA ALA A 210 -0.51 -22.95 1.05
C ALA A 210 -1.49 -23.56 0.05
N HIS A 211 -2.25 -22.72 -0.65
CA HIS A 211 -2.86 -23.15 -1.91
C HIS A 211 -1.77 -23.83 -2.74
N ALA A 212 -2.11 -24.83 -3.56
CA ALA A 212 -1.14 -25.66 -4.28
C ALA A 212 -0.24 -24.93 -5.32
N ALA A 213 -0.24 -23.59 -5.32
CA ALA A 213 0.71 -22.70 -6.01
C ALA A 213 1.32 -21.59 -5.10
N ALA A 214 0.98 -21.60 -3.82
CA ALA A 214 1.32 -20.66 -2.74
C ALA A 214 2.03 -21.36 -1.57
N GLY A 215 2.65 -22.52 -1.83
CA GLY A 215 3.64 -23.14 -0.93
C GLY A 215 5.00 -22.44 -1.00
N SER A 216 5.02 -21.16 -1.39
CA SER A 216 6.18 -20.30 -1.32
C SER A 216 6.51 -20.04 0.13
N VAL A 217 7.28 -20.96 0.70
CA VAL A 217 8.05 -20.67 1.90
C VAL A 217 9.05 -19.58 1.49
N GLN A 218 9.32 -18.63 2.38
CA GLN A 218 10.46 -17.74 2.21
C GLN A 218 11.74 -18.59 2.31
N ASP A 219 12.23 -19.09 1.18
CA ASP A 219 13.38 -20.00 1.10
C ASP A 219 14.38 -19.62 0.00
N ALA A 220 14.11 -18.57 -0.78
CA ALA A 220 14.95 -18.14 -1.88
C ALA A 220 15.81 -16.92 -1.49
N GLU A 221 17.12 -17.05 -1.73
CA GLU A 221 18.10 -15.98 -1.56
C GLU A 221 18.85 -15.76 -2.88
N TYR A 222 18.86 -14.52 -3.35
CA TYR A 222 19.57 -14.13 -4.58
C TYR A 222 20.33 -12.82 -4.38
N GLU A 223 21.53 -12.76 -4.94
CA GLU A 223 22.23 -11.48 -5.16
C GLU A 223 21.80 -10.93 -6.51
N LEU A 224 21.09 -9.80 -6.50
CA LEU A 224 20.63 -9.10 -7.70
C LEU A 224 21.20 -7.68 -7.70
N LEU A 225 21.83 -7.29 -8.80
CA LEU A 225 22.51 -6.01 -8.98
C LEU A 225 23.56 -5.73 -7.88
N GLY A 226 24.16 -6.78 -7.32
CA GLY A 226 25.12 -6.71 -6.22
C GLY A 226 24.49 -6.53 -4.83
N ILE A 227 23.17 -6.68 -4.71
CA ILE A 227 22.43 -6.52 -3.45
C ILE A 227 21.82 -7.87 -3.06
N PRO A 228 21.99 -8.34 -1.81
CA PRO A 228 21.36 -9.56 -1.34
C PRO A 228 19.85 -9.35 -1.09
N PHE A 229 19.04 -10.25 -1.61
CA PHE A 229 17.59 -10.27 -1.43
C PHE A 229 17.13 -11.62 -0.90
N VAL A 230 16.13 -11.58 -0.02
CA VAL A 230 15.41 -12.74 0.51
C VAL A 230 13.96 -12.66 0.06
N GLY A 231 13.38 -13.80 -0.30
CA GLY A 231 11.99 -13.83 -0.71
C GLY A 231 11.56 -15.19 -1.20
N THR A 232 10.82 -15.18 -2.30
CA THR A 232 10.29 -16.39 -2.90
C THR A 232 10.32 -16.35 -4.41
N ASP A 233 10.42 -17.52 -5.04
CA ASP A 233 10.33 -17.68 -6.48
C ASP A 233 9.06 -18.42 -6.91
N HIS A 234 8.67 -18.16 -8.15
CA HIS A 234 7.53 -18.77 -8.79
C HIS A 234 7.87 -19.10 -10.24
N VAL A 235 7.56 -20.33 -10.66
CA VAL A 235 7.69 -20.72 -12.06
C VAL A 235 6.30 -20.87 -12.68
N PHE A 236 6.03 -20.09 -13.72
CA PHE A 236 4.80 -20.17 -14.50
C PHE A 236 5.09 -20.27 -16.00
N ARG A 237 4.05 -20.44 -16.81
CA ARG A 237 4.16 -20.48 -18.27
C ARG A 237 3.51 -19.25 -18.90
N LEU A 238 4.26 -18.57 -19.76
CA LEU A 238 3.75 -17.49 -20.61
C LEU A 238 4.03 -17.87 -22.07
N ASN A 239 2.97 -17.98 -22.89
CA ASN A 239 3.08 -18.43 -24.29
C ASN A 239 3.92 -19.71 -24.45
N ASN A 240 3.62 -20.73 -23.63
CA ASN A 240 4.33 -22.01 -23.53
C ASN A 240 5.80 -21.95 -23.11
N LYS A 241 6.35 -20.77 -22.78
CA LYS A 241 7.70 -20.64 -22.23
C LYS A 241 7.66 -20.63 -20.71
N ARG A 242 8.58 -21.35 -20.07
CA ARG A 242 8.74 -21.30 -18.62
C ARG A 242 9.42 -19.99 -18.23
N VAL A 243 8.77 -19.25 -17.34
CA VAL A 243 9.26 -18.01 -16.75
C VAL A 243 9.41 -18.26 -15.27
N GLU A 244 10.58 -17.94 -14.73
CA GLU A 244 10.79 -17.82 -13.30
C GLU A 244 10.69 -16.35 -12.90
N ALA A 245 9.94 -16.08 -11.85
CA ALA A 245 9.86 -14.77 -11.22
C ALA A 245 10.26 -14.90 -9.75
N PHE A 246 11.21 -14.07 -9.32
CA PHE A 246 11.59 -13.91 -7.92
C PHE A 246 11.01 -12.59 -7.39
N SER A 247 10.35 -12.67 -6.24
CA SER A 247 9.82 -11.53 -5.50
C SER A 247 10.45 -11.53 -4.10
N GLY A 248 11.13 -10.45 -3.74
CA GLY A 248 11.87 -10.40 -2.49
C GLY A 248 12.05 -8.99 -1.94
N VAL A 249 12.79 -8.91 -0.84
CA VAL A 249 13.15 -7.67 -0.12
C VAL A 249 14.63 -7.71 0.21
N ALA A 250 15.31 -6.57 0.14
CA ALA A 250 16.73 -6.47 0.48
C ALA A 250 16.96 -7.05 1.88
N ALA A 251 17.94 -7.95 2.02
CA ALA A 251 18.10 -8.80 3.20
C ALA A 251 18.15 -8.00 4.52
N ASP A 252 18.93 -6.92 4.54
CA ASP A 252 19.06 -6.05 5.72
C ASP A 252 17.74 -5.37 6.10
N LEU A 253 16.95 -4.94 5.12
CA LEU A 253 15.64 -4.36 5.35
C LEU A 253 14.63 -5.41 5.82
N PHE A 254 14.68 -6.62 5.24
CA PHE A 254 13.82 -7.71 5.65
C PHE A 254 14.10 -8.18 7.07
N GLN A 255 15.37 -8.16 7.50
CA GLN A 255 15.76 -8.49 8.87
C GLN A 255 15.12 -7.56 9.92
N LEU A 256 14.87 -6.29 9.56
CA LEU A 256 14.11 -5.36 10.42
C LEU A 256 12.64 -5.76 10.54
N LEU A 257 12.07 -6.37 9.49
CA LEU A 257 10.66 -6.76 9.43
C LEU A 257 10.37 -8.16 9.99
N SER A 258 11.34 -9.07 9.89
CA SER A 258 11.27 -10.42 10.47
C SER A 258 12.49 -10.72 11.34
N PRO A 259 12.76 -9.92 12.39
CA PRO A 259 13.90 -10.15 13.26
C PRO A 259 13.75 -11.47 14.01
N ARG A 260 14.84 -12.23 14.11
CA ARG A 260 14.94 -13.45 14.92
C ARG A 260 15.92 -13.22 16.07
N ASN A 261 15.63 -13.81 17.22
CA ASN A 261 16.59 -13.85 18.33
C ASN A 261 17.65 -14.97 18.10
N ASP A 262 18.62 -15.08 19.00
CA ASP A 262 19.71 -16.06 18.92
C ASP A 262 19.19 -17.52 18.87
N ASP A 263 18.02 -17.80 19.46
CA ASP A 263 17.35 -19.11 19.41
C ASP A 263 16.57 -19.34 18.10
N GLY A 264 16.66 -18.44 17.13
CA GLY A 264 15.96 -18.50 15.85
C GLY A 264 14.46 -18.17 15.92
N ARG A 265 13.94 -17.79 17.10
CA ARG A 265 12.54 -17.41 17.30
C ARG A 265 12.30 -16.00 16.79
N ARG A 266 11.17 -15.79 16.12
CA ARG A 266 10.75 -14.47 15.64
C ARG A 266 10.47 -13.53 16.81
N THR A 267 10.85 -12.28 16.63
CA THR A 267 10.59 -11.15 17.53
C THR A 267 9.74 -10.10 16.79
N PRO A 268 9.10 -9.15 17.51
CA PRO A 268 8.33 -8.10 16.86
C PRO A 268 9.17 -7.31 15.86
N GLY A 269 8.64 -7.09 14.66
CA GLY A 269 9.29 -6.27 13.65
C GLY A 269 9.42 -4.80 14.02
N LYS A 270 10.43 -4.15 13.44
CA LYS A 270 10.87 -2.78 13.72
C LYS A 270 10.50 -1.86 12.54
N VAL A 271 9.22 -1.53 12.44
CA VAL A 271 8.63 -0.72 11.36
C VAL A 271 9.25 0.68 11.29
N GLU A 272 9.49 1.33 12.43
CA GLU A 272 10.14 2.65 12.52
C GLU A 272 11.56 2.61 11.92
N GLN A 273 12.33 1.59 12.28
CA GLN A 273 13.70 1.40 11.79
C GLN A 273 13.71 1.05 10.31
N TYR A 274 12.80 0.18 9.86
CA TYR A 274 12.63 -0.14 8.45
C TYR A 274 12.30 1.11 7.63
N ARG A 275 11.34 1.93 8.06
CA ARG A 275 10.97 3.18 7.38
C ARG A 275 12.12 4.18 7.37
N SER A 276 12.87 4.28 8.47
CA SER A 276 14.05 5.15 8.55
C SER A 276 15.17 4.69 7.59
N ALA A 277 15.40 3.37 7.49
CA ALA A 277 16.38 2.80 6.57
C ALA A 277 15.96 2.99 5.10
N VAL A 278 14.70 2.71 4.76
CA VAL A 278 14.11 2.96 3.43
C VAL A 278 14.27 4.43 3.03
N HIS A 279 13.93 5.36 3.93
CA HIS A 279 14.09 6.79 3.67
C HIS A 279 15.56 7.18 3.45
N SER A 280 16.49 6.58 4.20
CA SER A 280 17.93 6.84 4.05
C SER A 280 18.49 6.31 2.72
N LEU A 281 17.95 5.20 2.21
CA LEU A 281 18.32 4.58 0.93
C LEU A 281 17.58 5.18 -0.28
N ARG A 282 16.71 6.18 -0.08
CA ARG A 282 15.99 6.81 -1.18
C ARG A 282 16.99 7.39 -2.20
N GLY A 283 16.81 7.04 -3.47
CA GLY A 283 17.71 7.47 -4.55
C GLY A 283 19.08 6.77 -4.58
N SER A 284 19.36 5.80 -3.72
CA SER A 284 20.61 5.01 -3.77
C SER A 284 20.47 3.68 -4.51
N TRP A 285 19.25 3.29 -4.88
CA TRP A 285 18.99 2.06 -5.63
C TRP A 285 19.54 2.15 -7.05
N SER A 286 20.02 1.03 -7.57
CA SER A 286 20.58 0.95 -8.93
C SER A 286 19.52 1.22 -9.99
N ASP A 287 19.83 2.13 -10.93
CA ASP A 287 18.99 2.38 -12.11
C ASP A 287 19.06 1.24 -13.15
N ARG A 288 19.92 0.22 -12.93
CA ARG A 288 20.04 -0.92 -13.84
C ARG A 288 18.80 -1.78 -13.74
N THR A 289 18.15 -2.04 -14.88
CA THR A 289 16.95 -2.87 -14.95
C THR A 289 17.22 -4.30 -15.42
N TRP A 290 18.49 -4.71 -15.51
CA TRP A 290 18.91 -6.03 -15.98
C TRP A 290 20.12 -6.51 -15.19
N ASP A 291 20.05 -7.76 -14.73
CA ASP A 291 21.16 -8.42 -14.05
C ASP A 291 21.75 -9.54 -14.95
N PRO A 292 23.04 -9.47 -15.32
CA PRO A 292 23.67 -10.48 -16.17
C PRO A 292 23.91 -11.84 -15.48
N LYS A 293 24.09 -11.89 -14.16
CA LYS A 293 24.19 -13.16 -13.40
C LYS A 293 22.82 -13.84 -13.35
N TRP A 294 21.76 -13.08 -13.12
CA TRP A 294 20.38 -13.58 -13.15
C TRP A 294 19.95 -13.99 -14.58
N GLY A 295 20.39 -13.22 -15.58
CA GLY A 295 20.06 -13.42 -16.98
C GLY A 295 18.68 -12.88 -17.37
N GLY A 296 18.23 -11.79 -16.73
CA GLY A 296 16.88 -11.27 -16.93
C GLY A 296 16.65 -9.87 -16.37
N PRO A 297 15.46 -9.28 -16.62
CA PRO A 297 15.08 -8.01 -16.05
C PRO A 297 14.95 -8.09 -14.52
N VAL A 298 15.35 -7.00 -13.87
CA VAL A 298 15.26 -6.79 -12.42
C VAL A 298 14.68 -5.39 -12.18
N SER A 299 13.72 -5.27 -11.28
CA SER A 299 13.13 -4.00 -10.86
C SER A 299 13.22 -3.90 -9.34
N VAL A 300 14.04 -2.98 -8.85
CA VAL A 300 14.14 -2.67 -7.41
C VAL A 300 13.31 -1.43 -7.13
N HIS A 301 12.47 -1.49 -6.10
CA HIS A 301 11.61 -0.40 -5.69
C HIS A 301 12.20 0.31 -4.46
N GLU A 302 11.77 1.56 -4.23
CA GLU A 302 12.34 2.41 -3.17
C GLU A 302 12.16 1.85 -1.76
N ASP A 303 11.14 1.02 -1.54
CA ASP A 303 10.88 0.32 -0.27
C ASP A 303 11.76 -0.92 -0.06
N GLY A 304 12.70 -1.17 -0.97
CA GLY A 304 13.63 -2.30 -0.93
C GLY A 304 13.08 -3.60 -1.48
N THR A 305 11.86 -3.61 -2.04
CA THR A 305 11.33 -4.78 -2.74
C THR A 305 12.00 -4.95 -4.11
N VAL A 306 12.13 -6.20 -4.57
CA VAL A 306 12.64 -6.53 -5.90
C VAL A 306 11.74 -7.51 -6.63
N LEU A 307 11.50 -7.26 -7.90
CA LEU A 307 10.95 -8.24 -8.84
C LEU A 307 12.01 -8.56 -9.89
N ALA A 308 12.39 -9.82 -10.01
CA ALA A 308 13.27 -10.30 -11.06
C ALA A 308 12.57 -11.38 -11.87
N MET A 309 12.73 -11.38 -13.19
CA MET A 309 12.15 -12.41 -14.06
C MET A 309 13.20 -12.96 -15.01
N ARG A 310 13.15 -14.25 -15.36
CA ARG A 310 13.98 -14.84 -16.41
C ARG A 310 13.27 -15.94 -17.15
N LEU A 311 13.69 -16.18 -18.39
CA LEU A 311 13.28 -17.36 -19.14
C LEU A 311 14.11 -18.55 -18.69
N LEU A 312 13.43 -19.63 -18.30
CA LEU A 312 14.10 -20.91 -18.09
C LEU A 312 14.29 -21.58 -19.44
N ARG A 313 15.54 -21.89 -19.79
CA ARG A 313 15.84 -22.75 -20.93
C ARG A 313 15.44 -24.18 -20.57
N LEU A 314 14.92 -24.91 -21.57
CA LEU A 314 14.55 -26.32 -21.45
C LEU A 314 15.76 -27.18 -21.07
#